data_AF-A0A8J3VYL0-F1
#
_entry.id   AF-A0A8J3VYL0-F1
#
_cell.length_a   1.000
_cell.length_b   1.000
_cell.length_c   1.000
_cell.angle_alpha   90.00
_cell.angle_beta   90.00
_cell.angle_gamma   90.00
#
_symmetry.space_group_name_H-M   'P 1'
#
loop_
_entity.id
_entity.type
_entity.pdbx_description
1 polymer ?
#
loop_
_entity_poly.entity_id
_entity_poly.type
_entity_poly.pdbx_seq_one_letter_code
_entity_poly.pdbx_strand_id
1 'polypeptide(L)'
;MTRDMHPKRLSLTRTQLALVTVVAALVGGFVATYLPFGTVPLRVAEGQAWLMADGRVGSFQADNGVTTAFSADLVWTNANGQTTAGVRPSCLWETQAHAPLSRGAKVEAGYRWVKTPDGVSSPIVAWLKCL
;
A
#
# COMPACT_ATOMS: atom_id res chain seq x y z
N MET A 1 -58.01 -20.65 -24.39
CA MET A 1 -57.16 -21.38 -23.42
C MET A 1 -56.14 -20.41 -22.83
N THR A 2 -56.47 -19.78 -21.71
CA THR A 2 -55.60 -18.85 -20.99
C THR A 2 -55.12 -19.55 -19.72
N ARG A 3 -53.83 -19.90 -19.67
CA ARG A 3 -53.19 -20.47 -18.47
C ARG A 3 -53.03 -19.35 -17.45
N ASP A 4 -53.89 -19.36 -16.44
CA ASP A 4 -53.81 -18.49 -15.28
C ASP A 4 -52.51 -18.79 -14.50
N MET A 5 -51.48 -17.97 -14.70
CA MET A 5 -50.25 -18.02 -13.91
C MET A 5 -50.52 -17.28 -12.60
N HIS A 6 -51.06 -17.98 -11.60
CA HIS A 6 -51.09 -17.48 -10.24
C HIS A 6 -49.66 -17.36 -9.69
N PRO A 7 -49.20 -16.14 -9.35
CA PRO A 7 -47.91 -15.98 -8.71
C PRO A 7 -47.99 -16.61 -7.32
N LYS A 8 -47.26 -17.71 -7.09
CA LYS A 8 -47.07 -18.27 -5.76
C LYS A 8 -46.39 -17.21 -4.90
N ARG A 9 -47.16 -16.51 -4.06
CA ARG A 9 -46.62 -15.65 -3.00
C ARG A 9 -45.84 -16.55 -2.04
N LEU A 10 -44.52 -16.52 -2.14
CA LEU A 10 -43.63 -17.10 -1.16
C LEU A 10 -43.80 -16.32 0.15
N SER A 11 -44.62 -16.85 1.06
CA SER A 11 -44.70 -16.35 2.43
C SER A 11 -43.44 -16.81 3.17
N LEU A 12 -42.40 -15.98 3.17
CA LEU A 12 -41.24 -16.20 4.03
C LEU A 12 -41.68 -16.05 5.49
N THR A 13 -41.43 -17.07 6.29
CA THR A 13 -41.69 -17.00 7.73
C THR A 13 -40.71 -16.02 8.38
N ARG A 14 -41.07 -15.46 9.55
CA ARG A 14 -40.19 -14.55 10.32
C ARG A 14 -38.79 -15.15 10.55
N THR A 15 -38.73 -16.46 10.75
CA THR A 15 -37.49 -17.24 10.90
C THR A 15 -36.64 -17.26 9.63
N GLN A 16 -37.26 -17.45 8.46
CA GLN A 16 -36.53 -17.40 7.19
C GLN A 16 -36.02 -15.99 6.89
N LEU A 17 -36.80 -14.96 7.22
CA LEU A 17 -36.37 -13.57 7.06
C LEU A 17 -35.14 -13.27 7.93
N ALA A 18 -35.18 -13.64 9.22
CA ALA A 18 -34.06 -13.45 10.15
C ALA A 18 -32.79 -14.17 9.68
N LEU A 19 -32.93 -15.39 9.16
CA LEU A 19 -31.80 -16.16 8.61
C LEU A 19 -31.17 -15.43 7.42
N VAL A 20 -31.98 -14.92 6.50
CA VAL A 20 -31.47 -14.16 5.34
C VAL A 20 -30.73 -12.91 5.79
N THR A 21 -31.24 -12.18 6.79
CA THR A 21 -30.56 -10.98 7.31
C THR A 21 -29.20 -11.31 7.93
N VAL A 22 -29.12 -12.40 8.71
CA VAL A 22 -27.86 -12.85 9.32
C VAL A 22 -26.86 -13.25 8.25
N VAL A 23 -27.28 -14.04 7.25
CA VAL A 23 -26.41 -14.44 6.14
C VAL A 23 -25.94 -13.23 5.35
N ALA A 24 -26.83 -12.29 5.03
CA ALA A 24 -26.47 -11.05 4.34
C ALA A 24 -25.48 -10.19 5.13
N ALA A 25 -25.64 -10.09 6.45
CA ALA A 25 -24.70 -9.37 7.31
C ALA A 25 -23.32 -10.05 7.38
N LEU A 26 -23.28 -11.38 7.46
CA LEU A 26 -22.03 -12.15 7.44
C LEU A 26 -21.30 -12.02 6.11
N VAL A 27 -22.03 -12.17 5.00
CA VAL A 27 -21.47 -12.03 3.64
C VAL A 27 -21.03 -10.59 3.40
N GLY A 28 -21.84 -9.59 3.80
CA GLY A 28 -21.49 -8.17 3.68
C GLY A 28 -20.27 -7.79 4.51
N GLY A 29 -20.17 -8.30 5.75
CA GLY A 29 -19.00 -8.11 6.61
C GLY A 29 -17.74 -8.76 6.04
N PHE A 30 -17.86 -9.99 5.52
CA PHE A 30 -16.76 -10.70 4.87
C PHE A 30 -16.29 -9.97 3.59
N VAL A 31 -17.22 -9.54 2.75
CA VAL A 31 -16.93 -8.75 1.55
C VAL A 31 -16.25 -7.44 1.93
N ALA A 32 -16.75 -6.68 2.91
CA ALA A 32 -16.13 -5.42 3.32
C ALA A 32 -14.71 -5.60 3.92
N THR A 33 -14.43 -6.74 4.55
CA THR A 33 -13.10 -7.04 5.09
C THR A 33 -12.11 -7.59 4.05
N TYR A 34 -12.59 -8.26 3.01
CA TYR A 34 -11.73 -8.94 2.02
C TYR A 34 -11.73 -8.33 0.62
N LEU A 35 -12.75 -7.55 0.24
CA LEU A 35 -12.72 -6.75 -0.98
C LEU A 35 -12.07 -5.40 -0.67
N PRO A 36 -10.88 -5.11 -1.24
CA PRO A 36 -10.07 -3.98 -0.86
C PRO A 36 -10.62 -2.72 -1.52
N PHE A 37 -11.70 -2.17 -0.97
CA PHE A 37 -11.96 -0.75 -1.13
C PHE A 37 -10.92 0.02 -0.30
N GLY A 38 -9.71 0.18 -0.85
CA GLY A 38 -8.86 1.33 -0.55
C GLY A 38 -7.44 1.10 -0.05
N THR A 39 -7.10 -0.03 0.59
CA THR A 39 -5.76 -0.17 1.21
C THR A 39 -5.17 -1.58 1.06
N VAL A 40 -4.20 -1.72 0.15
CA VAL A 40 -3.31 -2.90 0.16
C VAL A 40 -2.32 -2.69 1.32
N PRO A 41 -2.18 -3.65 2.25
CA PRO A 41 -1.29 -3.48 3.39
C PRO A 41 0.15 -3.27 2.92
N LEU A 42 0.77 -2.19 3.41
CA LEU A 42 2.19 -1.93 3.24
C LEU A 42 2.96 -2.61 4.37
N ARG A 43 4.14 -3.13 4.05
CA ARG A 43 5.17 -3.46 5.04
C ARG A 43 5.95 -2.19 5.35
N VAL A 44 6.34 -2.02 6.60
CA VAL A 44 7.17 -0.90 7.04
C VAL A 44 8.49 -1.44 7.54
N ALA A 45 9.59 -0.82 7.16
CA ALA A 45 10.91 -1.13 7.68
C ALA A 45 11.78 0.12 7.74
N GLU A 46 12.66 0.16 8.73
CA GLU A 46 13.76 1.12 8.78
C GLU A 46 14.95 0.63 7.96
N GLY A 47 15.78 1.56 7.50
CA GLY A 47 16.93 1.26 6.66
C GLY A 47 17.72 2.50 6.27
N GLN A 48 18.64 2.31 5.33
CA GLN A 48 19.39 3.41 4.70
C GLN A 48 18.82 3.67 3.31
N ALA A 49 18.70 4.95 2.95
CA ALA A 49 18.34 5.36 1.60
C ALA A 49 19.32 6.39 1.05
N TRP A 50 19.52 6.38 -0.25
CA TRP A 50 20.35 7.35 -0.95
C TRP A 50 19.79 7.60 -2.35
N LEU A 51 20.07 8.79 -2.89
CA LEU A 51 19.79 9.09 -4.29
C LEU A 51 20.97 8.68 -5.16
N MET A 52 20.67 8.28 -6.40
CA MET A 52 21.67 8.10 -7.45
C MET A 52 22.14 9.46 -7.96
N ALA A 53 23.21 9.47 -8.77
CA ALA A 53 23.85 10.70 -9.26
C ALA A 53 22.90 11.64 -10.02
N ASP A 54 21.84 11.12 -10.64
CA ASP A 54 20.84 11.92 -11.36
C ASP A 54 19.80 12.60 -10.43
N GLY A 55 19.75 12.19 -9.16
CA GLY A 55 18.78 12.67 -8.17
C GLY A 55 17.32 12.33 -8.48
N ARG A 56 17.05 11.47 -9.48
CA ARG A 56 15.70 11.07 -9.89
C ARG A 56 15.30 9.72 -9.31
N VAL A 57 16.28 8.84 -9.15
CA VAL A 57 16.08 7.51 -8.58
C VAL A 57 16.92 7.40 -7.32
N GLY A 58 16.40 6.70 -6.32
CA GLY A 58 17.14 6.31 -5.14
C GLY A 58 17.10 4.81 -4.91
N SER A 59 17.94 4.36 -3.99
CA SER A 59 17.90 3.00 -3.48
C SER A 59 17.66 3.02 -1.98
N PHE A 60 16.79 2.12 -1.53
CA PHE A 60 16.49 1.87 -0.13
C PHE A 60 16.95 0.46 0.21
N GLN A 61 17.75 0.35 1.27
CA GLN A 61 18.18 -0.89 1.87
C GLN A 61 17.62 -0.96 3.29
N ALA A 62 16.60 -1.79 3.47
CA ALA A 62 16.01 -2.07 4.77
C ALA A 62 16.98 -2.88 5.64
N ASP A 63 16.90 -2.68 6.96
CA ASP A 63 17.70 -3.42 7.93
C ASP A 63 17.39 -4.93 7.92
N ASN A 64 16.21 -5.31 7.41
CA ASN A 64 15.80 -6.71 7.23
C ASN A 64 16.35 -7.36 5.93
N GLY A 65 17.23 -6.66 5.20
CA GLY A 65 17.88 -7.14 3.98
C GLY A 65 17.14 -6.85 2.68
N VAL A 66 15.90 -6.34 2.72
CA VAL A 66 15.18 -5.95 1.50
C VAL A 66 15.87 -4.74 0.86
N THR A 67 16.22 -4.86 -0.41
CA THR A 67 16.78 -3.75 -1.20
C THR A 67 15.87 -3.45 -2.38
N THR A 68 15.59 -2.17 -2.62
CA THR A 68 14.69 -1.74 -3.69
C THR A 68 15.07 -0.37 -4.22
N ALA A 69 14.76 -0.12 -5.49
CA ALA A 69 14.78 1.22 -6.04
C ALA A 69 13.49 1.98 -5.68
N PHE A 70 13.57 3.30 -5.70
CA PHE A 70 12.42 4.18 -5.55
C PHE A 70 12.60 5.46 -6.38
N SER A 71 11.48 6.12 -6.71
CA SER A 71 11.51 7.39 -7.41
C SER A 71 11.62 8.55 -6.42
N ALA A 72 12.44 9.56 -6.72
CA ALA A 72 12.66 10.69 -5.83
C ALA A 72 11.43 11.60 -5.65
N ASP A 73 10.39 11.45 -6.47
CA ASP A 73 9.13 12.20 -6.43
C ASP A 73 8.02 11.52 -5.59
N LEU A 74 8.34 10.42 -4.89
CA LEU A 74 7.42 9.72 -4.01
C LEU A 74 6.93 10.59 -2.84
N VAL A 75 5.89 10.12 -2.15
CA VAL A 75 5.40 10.77 -0.92
C VAL A 75 6.40 10.55 0.20
N TRP A 76 6.88 11.62 0.83
CA TRP A 76 7.80 11.49 1.95
C TRP A 76 7.48 12.46 3.10
N THR A 77 7.93 12.08 4.29
CA THR A 77 7.79 12.87 5.51
C THR A 77 9.15 13.28 6.03
N ASN A 78 9.35 14.56 6.34
CA ASN A 78 10.58 15.05 6.95
C ASN A 78 10.66 14.71 8.45
N ALA A 79 11.82 14.93 9.08
CA ALA A 79 12.02 14.65 10.50
C ALA A 79 11.07 15.46 11.43
N ASN A 80 10.53 16.59 10.94
CA ASN A 80 9.56 17.41 11.66
C ASN A 80 8.10 16.95 11.46
N GLY A 81 7.87 15.85 10.75
CA GLY A 81 6.54 15.28 10.51
C GLY A 81 5.75 15.92 9.35
N GLN A 82 6.35 16.82 8.59
CA GLN A 82 5.70 17.41 7.42
C GLN A 82 5.80 16.46 6.22
N THR A 83 4.65 16.18 5.61
CA THR A 83 4.56 15.28 4.44
C THR A 83 4.50 16.09 3.15
N THR A 84 5.24 15.65 2.14
CA THR A 84 5.29 16.29 0.82
C THR A 84 5.32 15.21 -0.27
N ALA A 85 4.89 15.57 -1.47
CA ALA A 85 4.88 14.69 -2.64
C ALA A 85 5.40 15.45 -3.86
N GLY A 86 5.96 14.73 -4.84
CA GLY A 86 6.44 15.36 -6.08
C GLY A 86 7.75 16.15 -5.95
N VAL A 87 8.40 16.09 -4.78
CA VAL A 87 9.68 16.77 -4.51
C VAL A 87 10.66 15.81 -3.85
N ARG A 88 11.96 16.05 -4.06
CA ARG A 88 13.02 15.19 -3.54
C ARG A 88 13.09 15.25 -2.00
N PRO A 89 13.30 14.11 -1.29
CA PRO A 89 13.53 14.11 0.15
C PRO A 89 14.80 14.86 0.53
N SER A 90 14.67 15.88 1.39
CA SER A 90 15.79 16.75 1.77
C SER A 90 16.91 15.99 2.48
N CYS A 91 16.56 15.01 3.32
CA CYS A 91 17.52 14.19 4.06
C CYS A 91 18.45 13.37 3.16
N LEU A 92 18.05 13.12 1.90
CA LEU A 92 18.84 12.35 0.93
C LEU A 92 19.71 13.22 0.01
N TRP A 93 19.41 14.52 -0.08
CA TRP A 93 20.13 15.46 -0.94
C TRP A 93 21.19 16.24 -0.17
N GLU A 94 20.84 16.74 1.01
CA GLU A 94 21.75 17.53 1.85
C GLU A 94 22.94 16.71 2.36
N THR A 95 22.75 15.40 2.57
CA THR A 95 23.82 14.47 2.96
C THR A 95 24.79 14.13 1.82
N GLN A 96 24.41 14.37 0.56
CA GLN A 96 25.21 14.05 -0.63
C GLN A 96 26.00 15.24 -1.18
N ALA A 97 25.58 16.49 -0.91
CA ALA A 97 26.22 17.69 -1.45
C ALA A 97 27.70 17.85 -1.05
N HIS A 98 28.18 17.11 -0.05
CA HIS A 98 29.54 17.23 0.48
C HIS A 98 30.35 15.92 0.57
N ALA A 99 29.83 14.77 0.13
CA ALA A 99 30.61 13.53 0.14
C ALA A 99 30.15 12.50 -0.91
N PRO A 100 31.02 12.10 -1.87
CA PRO A 100 30.74 11.06 -2.86
C PRO A 100 30.64 9.63 -2.28
N LEU A 101 30.73 9.48 -0.95
CA LEU A 101 30.69 8.22 -0.19
C LEU A 101 29.67 8.26 0.97
N SER A 102 28.69 9.16 0.90
CA SER A 102 27.66 9.28 1.94
C SER A 102 26.90 7.96 2.08
N ARG A 103 26.87 7.41 3.31
CA ARG A 103 26.30 6.09 3.68
C ARG A 103 24.77 6.01 3.57
N GLY A 104 24.15 6.89 2.78
CA GLY A 104 22.72 7.16 2.82
C GLY A 104 22.27 7.88 4.09
N ALA A 105 20.99 8.23 4.15
CA ALA A 105 20.32 8.69 5.35
C ALA A 105 19.45 7.58 5.92
N LYS A 106 19.33 7.55 7.25
CA LYS A 106 18.42 6.64 7.93
C LYS A 106 16.98 7.08 7.63
N VAL A 107 16.17 6.13 7.18
CA VAL A 107 14.77 6.35 6.84
C VAL A 107 13.90 5.18 7.31
N GLU A 108 12.63 5.46 7.50
CA GLU A 108 11.56 4.46 7.53
C GLU A 108 10.86 4.45 6.17
N ALA A 109 10.57 3.28 5.63
CA ALA A 109 9.95 3.13 4.32
C ALA A 109 8.74 2.20 4.38
N GLY A 110 7.63 2.64 3.78
CA GLY A 110 6.50 1.78 3.46
C GLY A 110 6.68 1.17 2.08
N TYR A 111 6.69 -0.16 1.99
CA TYR A 111 6.86 -0.88 0.74
C TYR A 111 5.90 -2.06 0.62
N ARG A 112 5.69 -2.53 -0.60
CA ARG A 112 4.93 -3.77 -0.88
C ARG A 112 5.61 -4.59 -1.94
N TRP A 113 5.39 -5.90 -1.90
CA TRP A 113 5.78 -6.78 -2.98
C TRP A 113 4.71 -6.76 -4.05
N VAL A 114 5.12 -6.52 -5.28
CA VAL A 114 4.26 -6.60 -6.47
C VAL A 114 4.76 -7.73 -7.33
N LYS A 115 3.83 -8.57 -7.79
CA LYS A 115 4.11 -9.66 -8.73
C LYS A 115 3.83 -9.17 -10.15
N THR A 116 4.82 -9.26 -11.02
CA THR A 116 4.70 -8.92 -12.44
C THR A 116 3.96 -10.04 -13.20
N PRO A 117 3.47 -9.78 -14.42
CA PRO A 117 2.71 -10.76 -15.21
C PRO A 117 3.47 -12.06 -15.52
N ASP A 118 4.80 -12.00 -15.64
CA ASP A 118 5.72 -13.14 -15.80
C ASP A 118 6.01 -13.86 -14.48
N GLY A 119 5.46 -13.38 -13.37
CA GLY A 119 5.50 -14.03 -12.07
C GLY A 119 6.66 -13.63 -11.16
N VAL A 120 7.51 -12.69 -11.59
CA VAL A 120 8.58 -12.14 -10.76
C VAL A 120 7.98 -11.25 -9.66
N SER A 121 8.48 -11.39 -8.44
CA SER A 121 8.05 -10.54 -7.32
C SER A 121 9.15 -9.52 -7.01
N SER A 122 8.80 -8.24 -6.96
CA SER A 122 9.72 -7.17 -6.56
C SER A 122 9.10 -6.23 -5.52
N PRO A 123 9.88 -5.74 -4.55
CA PRO A 123 9.44 -4.68 -3.65
C PRO A 123 9.26 -3.36 -4.43
N ILE A 124 8.29 -2.55 -4.01
CA ILE A 124 8.08 -1.18 -4.48
C ILE A 124 7.83 -0.30 -3.24
N VAL A 125 8.60 0.77 -3.11
CA VAL A 125 8.42 1.78 -2.06
C VAL A 125 7.25 2.68 -2.42
N ALA A 126 6.33 2.86 -1.49
CA ALA A 126 5.18 3.74 -1.61
C ALA A 126 5.41 5.10 -0.94
N TRP A 127 6.16 5.12 0.16
CA TRP A 127 6.51 6.35 0.88
C TRP A 127 7.82 6.20 1.67
N LEU A 128 8.42 7.33 2.03
CA LEU A 128 9.60 7.41 2.90
C LEU A 128 9.35 8.38 4.08
N LYS A 129 10.02 8.16 5.19
CA LYS A 129 10.07 9.09 6.31
C LYS A 129 11.52 9.23 6.74
N CYS A 130 12.03 10.45 6.71
CA CYS A 130 13.35 10.77 7.26
C CYS A 130 13.32 10.62 8.78
N LEU A 131 14.32 9.94 9.35
CA LEU A 131 14.49 9.74 10.79
C LEU A 131 15.56 10.68 11.37
#